data_AF-A0A355QIG2-F1
#
_entry.id   AF-A0A355QIG2-F1
#
_cell.length_a   1.000
_cell.length_b   1.000
_cell.length_c   1.000
_cell.angle_alpha   90.00
_cell.angle_beta   90.00
_cell.angle_gamma   90.00
#
_symmetry.space_group_name_H-M   'P 1'
#
loop_
_entity.id
_entity.type
_entity.pdbx_description
1 polymer ?
#
loop_
_entity_poly.entity_id
_entity_poly.type
_entity_poly.pdbx_seq_one_letter_code
_entity_poly.pdbx_strand_id
1 'polypeptide(L)'
;GATTENPYFEVNPPLLSRSTLFRLEPLDSEATHLLLRRGLEAEQATATDEALDLLADRAAGDGRLALTSLEVAVALAAGRDDATVTFDDAEAALGTKAVRYGRDEHYDVVSAFIKSI
;
A
#
# COMPACT_ATOMS: atom_id res chain seq x y z
N GLY A 1 -0.47 21.25 -8.45
CA GLY A 1 -0.93 20.02 -9.12
C GLY A 1 0.14 18.96 -8.99
N ALA A 2 -0.22 17.69 -9.14
CA ALA A 2 0.72 16.56 -9.17
C ALA A 2 0.52 15.78 -10.47
N THR A 3 1.61 15.34 -11.09
CA THR A 3 1.61 14.51 -12.30
C THR A 3 2.79 13.55 -12.26
N THR A 4 2.61 12.37 -12.84
CA THR A 4 3.70 11.41 -13.11
C THR A 4 4.35 11.66 -14.47
N GLU A 5 3.71 12.46 -15.32
CA GLU A 5 4.15 12.79 -16.68
C GLU A 5 5.09 14.00 -16.69
N ASN A 6 5.79 14.21 -17.80
CA ASN A 6 6.71 15.33 -17.93
C ASN A 6 5.96 16.68 -17.95
N PRO A 7 6.11 17.53 -16.92
CA PRO A 7 5.34 18.77 -16.81
C PRO A 7 5.68 19.79 -17.91
N TYR A 8 6.85 19.68 -18.56
CA TYR A 8 7.21 20.56 -19.68
C TYR A 8 6.45 20.24 -20.98
N PHE A 9 5.82 19.06 -21.07
CA PHE A 9 5.05 18.64 -22.25
C PHE A 9 3.55 18.77 -22.02
N GLU A 10 3.06 18.43 -20.82
CA GLU A 10 1.63 18.37 -20.53
C GLU A 10 1.03 19.63 -19.89
N VAL A 11 1.84 20.49 -19.27
CA VAL A 11 1.36 21.69 -18.59
C VAL A 11 1.58 22.92 -19.46
N ASN A 12 0.57 23.80 -19.53
CA ASN A 12 0.68 24.99 -20.37
C ASN A 12 1.77 25.98 -19.86
N PRO A 13 2.44 26.71 -20.77
CA PRO A 13 3.53 27.62 -20.39
C PRO A 13 3.17 28.71 -19.36
N PRO A 14 1.96 29.32 -19.38
CA PRO A 14 1.59 30.32 -18.39
C PRO A 14 1.51 29.78 -16.96
N LEU A 15 1.05 28.53 -16.75
CA LEU A 15 1.04 27.93 -15.41
C LEU A 15 2.44 27.58 -14.94
N LEU A 16 3.29 27.05 -15.84
CA LEU A 16 4.69 26.73 -15.52
C LEU A 16 5.47 27.98 -15.09
N SER A 17 5.28 29.11 -15.77
CA SER A 17 5.97 30.37 -15.43
C SER A 17 5.65 30.94 -14.04
N ARG A 18 4.57 30.46 -13.39
CA ARG A 18 4.09 30.93 -12.09
C ARG A 18 4.09 29.86 -11.01
N SER A 19 4.58 28.66 -11.32
CA SER A 19 4.59 27.51 -10.41
C SER A 19 6.02 27.05 -10.14
N THR A 20 6.33 26.76 -8.89
CA THR A 20 7.57 26.08 -8.54
C THR A 20 7.43 24.58 -8.82
N LEU A 21 8.36 24.04 -9.60
CA LEU A 21 8.41 22.60 -9.89
C LEU A 21 9.24 21.89 -8.82
N PHE A 22 8.64 20.87 -8.22
CA PHE A 22 9.32 19.93 -7.33
C PHE A 22 9.31 18.56 -7.98
N ARG A 23 10.49 17.96 -8.11
CA ARG A 23 10.60 16.56 -8.50
C ARG A 23 10.50 15.72 -7.24
N LEU A 24 9.56 14.79 -7.23
CA LEU A 24 9.45 13.77 -6.19
C LEU A 24 10.11 12.50 -6.71
N GLU A 25 10.72 11.75 -5.81
CA GLU A 25 11.32 10.45 -6.07
C GLU A 25 10.48 9.37 -5.37
N PRO A 26 10.48 8.13 -5.89
CA PRO A 26 9.89 7.00 -5.18
C PRO A 26 10.48 6.88 -3.77
N LEU A 27 9.68 6.38 -2.82
CA LEU A 27 10.20 6.11 -1.48
C LEU A 27 11.31 5.06 -1.56
N ASP A 28 12.40 5.29 -0.82
CA ASP A 28 13.39 4.24 -0.61
C ASP A 28 12.85 3.18 0.38
N SER A 29 13.61 2.11 0.55
CA SER A 29 13.23 1.00 1.43
C SER A 29 13.03 1.48 2.87
N GLU A 30 13.94 2.29 3.41
CA GLU A 30 13.87 2.79 4.79
C GLU A 30 12.62 3.65 5.02
N ALA A 31 12.34 4.58 4.11
CA ALA A 31 11.15 5.41 4.16
C ALA A 31 9.86 4.60 4.01
N THR A 32 9.87 3.54 3.20
CA THR A 32 8.73 2.63 3.04
C THR A 32 8.48 1.83 4.31
N HIS A 33 9.53 1.30 4.96
CA HIS A 33 9.42 0.63 6.25
C HIS A 33 8.92 1.57 7.35
N LEU A 34 9.43 2.80 7.40
CA LEU A 34 8.96 3.81 8.35
C LEU A 34 7.48 4.12 8.13
N LEU A 35 7.04 4.24 6.86
CA LEU A 35 5.66 4.47 6.51
C LEU A 35 4.76 3.31 6.98
N LEU A 36 5.17 2.06 6.73
CA LEU A 36 4.43 0.88 7.15
C LEU A 36 4.33 0.78 8.68
N ARG A 37 5.42 1.06 9.42
CA ARG A 37 5.40 1.09 10.90
C ARG A 37 4.41 2.14 11.44
N ARG A 38 4.36 3.33 10.84
CA ARG A 38 3.36 4.35 11.18
C ARG A 38 1.93 3.90 10.86
N GLY A 39 1.75 3.18 9.75
CA GLY A 39 0.48 2.56 9.40
C GLY A 39 0.02 1.57 10.47
N LEU A 40 0.91 0.69 10.92
CA LEU A 40 0.63 -0.26 12.01
C LEU A 40 0.23 0.44 13.32
N GLU A 41 0.93 1.51 13.69
CA GLU A 41 0.57 2.31 14.87
C GLU A 41 -0.84 2.91 14.75
N ALA A 42 -1.20 3.41 13.57
CA ALA A 42 -2.52 3.98 13.31
C ALA A 42 -3.64 2.93 13.35
N GLU A 43 -3.36 1.72 12.83
CA GLU A 43 -4.29 0.58 12.85
C GLU A 43 -4.30 -0.18 14.18
N GLN A 44 -3.45 0.22 15.16
CA GLN A 44 -3.27 -0.47 16.43
C GLN A 44 -2.93 -1.97 16.26
N ALA A 45 -2.17 -2.28 15.22
CA ALA A 45 -1.77 -3.64 14.86
C ALA A 45 -0.25 -3.83 14.99
N THR A 46 0.18 -5.09 15.00
CA THR A 46 1.60 -5.46 14.94
C THR A 46 1.87 -6.26 13.68
N ALA A 47 3.13 -6.39 13.27
CA ALA A 47 3.52 -7.24 12.15
C ALA A 47 4.88 -7.89 12.41
N THR A 48 5.12 -9.04 11.78
CA THR A 48 6.47 -9.59 11.72
C THR A 48 7.34 -8.79 10.74
N ASP A 49 8.66 -8.79 10.95
CA ASP A 49 9.57 -8.05 10.08
C ASP A 49 9.50 -8.59 8.63
N GLU A 50 9.33 -9.91 8.44
CA GLU A 50 9.21 -10.52 7.11
C GLU A 50 7.94 -10.07 6.37
N ALA A 51 6.86 -9.80 7.10
CA ALA A 51 5.63 -9.25 6.51
C ALA A 51 5.86 -7.80 6.04
N LEU A 52 6.56 -7.00 6.83
CA LEU A 52 6.94 -5.64 6.48
C LEU A 52 7.88 -5.61 5.26
N ASP A 53 8.89 -6.47 5.23
CA ASP A 53 9.83 -6.62 4.13
C ASP A 53 9.08 -6.95 2.82
N LEU A 54 8.17 -7.93 2.86
CA LEU A 54 7.39 -8.32 1.70
C LEU A 54 6.51 -7.17 1.18
N LEU A 55 5.85 -6.44 2.07
CA LEU A 55 5.00 -5.30 1.69
C LEU A 55 5.83 -4.15 1.11
N ALA A 56 6.99 -3.86 1.70
CA ALA A 56 7.89 -2.81 1.22
C ALA A 56 8.46 -3.14 -0.17
N ASP A 57 8.94 -4.36 -0.36
CA ASP A 57 9.50 -4.84 -1.63
C ASP A 57 8.46 -4.76 -2.76
N ARG A 58 7.22 -5.15 -2.47
CA ARG A 58 6.15 -5.14 -3.48
C ARG A 58 5.55 -3.77 -3.73
N ALA A 59 5.71 -2.83 -2.80
CA ALA A 59 5.31 -1.46 -3.01
C ALA A 59 6.22 -0.71 -4.00
N ALA A 60 7.48 -1.14 -4.15
CA ALA A 60 8.45 -0.54 -5.08
C ALA A 60 8.50 1.01 -4.99
N GLY A 61 8.41 1.54 -3.77
CA GLY A 61 8.44 2.98 -3.48
C GLY A 61 7.10 3.72 -3.61
N ASP A 62 6.00 3.05 -3.98
CA ASP A 62 4.64 3.60 -3.93
C ASP A 62 4.05 3.44 -2.52
N GLY A 63 4.09 4.52 -1.74
CA GLY A 63 3.56 4.54 -0.36
C GLY A 63 2.06 4.28 -0.26
N ARG A 64 1.26 4.63 -1.28
CA ARG A 64 -0.18 4.32 -1.29
C ARG A 64 -0.38 2.82 -1.50
N LEU A 65 0.38 2.21 -2.41
CA LEU A 65 0.36 0.76 -2.60
C LEU A 65 0.75 0.03 -1.30
N ALA A 66 1.81 0.48 -0.62
CA ALA A 66 2.27 -0.07 0.65
C ALA A 66 1.16 -0.05 1.72
N LEU A 67 0.58 1.13 2.00
CA LEU A 67 -0.42 1.29 3.06
C LEU A 67 -1.73 0.55 2.75
N THR A 68 -2.21 0.57 1.51
CA THR A 68 -3.42 -0.18 1.16
C THR A 68 -3.22 -1.69 1.28
N SER A 69 -2.03 -2.21 0.93
CA SER A 69 -1.75 -3.64 1.11
C SER A 69 -1.64 -4.00 2.59
N LEU A 70 -1.05 -3.11 3.41
CA LEU A 70 -1.00 -3.27 4.87
C LEU A 70 -2.41 -3.30 5.48
N GLU A 71 -3.30 -2.38 5.09
CA GLU A 71 -4.69 -2.33 5.57
C GLU A 71 -5.43 -3.65 5.33
N VAL A 72 -5.27 -4.24 4.13
CA VAL A 72 -5.84 -5.55 3.82
C VAL A 72 -5.21 -6.65 4.69
N ALA A 73 -3.89 -6.62 4.89
CA ALA A 73 -3.19 -7.60 5.71
C ALA A 73 -3.62 -7.54 7.19
N VAL A 74 -3.79 -6.33 7.75
CA VAL A 74 -4.34 -6.10 9.09
C VAL A 74 -5.77 -6.65 9.18
N ALA A 75 -6.62 -6.39 8.18
CA ALA A 75 -7.98 -6.91 8.15
C ALA A 75 -8.03 -8.45 8.12
N LEU A 76 -7.06 -9.11 7.46
CA LEU A 76 -6.93 -10.57 7.47
C LEU A 76 -6.45 -11.10 8.82
N ALA A 77 -5.59 -10.35 9.53
CA ALA A 77 -5.09 -10.70 10.85
C ALA A 77 -6.08 -10.42 11.99
N ALA A 78 -7.07 -9.55 11.79
CA ALA A 78 -8.02 -9.07 12.81
C ALA A 78 -8.88 -10.17 13.49
N GLY A 79 -8.86 -11.41 12.98
CA GLY A 79 -9.50 -12.56 13.62
C GLY A 79 -8.64 -13.27 14.69
N ARG A 80 -7.43 -12.78 14.99
CA ARG A 80 -6.48 -13.38 15.93
C ARG A 80 -6.34 -12.50 17.18
N ASP A 81 -6.16 -13.12 18.34
CA ASP A 81 -6.10 -12.42 19.65
C ASP A 81 -5.04 -11.30 19.74
N ASP A 82 -3.96 -11.36 18.95
CA ASP A 82 -2.85 -10.39 18.99
C ASP A 82 -2.79 -9.45 17.76
N ALA A 83 -3.74 -9.60 16.81
CA ALA A 83 -3.82 -8.85 15.55
C ALA A 83 -2.47 -8.69 14.80
N THR A 84 -1.56 -9.65 14.98
CA THR A 84 -0.23 -9.63 14.35
C THR A 84 -0.32 -10.08 12.90
N VAL A 85 0.05 -9.20 11.99
CA VAL A 85 0.20 -9.46 10.56
C VAL A 85 1.42 -10.36 10.34
N THR A 86 1.21 -11.52 9.74
CA THR A 86 2.28 -12.45 9.37
C THR A 86 2.63 -12.34 7.89
N PHE A 87 3.70 -13.04 7.49
CA PHE A 87 4.09 -13.15 6.08
C PHE A 87 2.92 -13.64 5.19
N ASP A 88 2.17 -14.64 5.65
CA ASP A 88 1.05 -15.22 4.90
C ASP A 88 -0.10 -14.21 4.69
N ASP A 89 -0.34 -13.33 5.68
CA ASP A 89 -1.34 -12.25 5.55
C ASP A 89 -0.91 -11.22 4.52
N ALA A 90 0.38 -10.84 4.56
CA ALA A 90 0.95 -9.92 3.60
C ALA A 90 0.91 -10.51 2.18
N GLU A 91 1.23 -11.79 2.01
CA GLU A 91 1.15 -12.49 0.72
C GLU A 91 -0.30 -12.54 0.21
N ALA A 92 -1.26 -12.91 1.06
CA ALA A 92 -2.67 -12.96 0.71
C ALA A 92 -3.25 -11.58 0.36
N ALA A 93 -2.84 -10.53 1.07
CA ALA A 93 -3.24 -9.16 0.79
C ALA A 93 -2.77 -8.69 -0.60
N LEU A 94 -1.52 -9.00 -0.95
CA LEU A 94 -0.94 -8.71 -2.26
C LEU A 94 -1.63 -9.50 -3.38
N GLY A 95 -1.94 -10.78 -3.15
CA GLY A 95 -2.69 -11.62 -4.08
C GLY A 95 -4.11 -11.10 -4.34
N THR A 96 -4.82 -10.70 -3.29
CA THR A 96 -6.16 -10.08 -3.39
C THR A 96 -6.13 -8.80 -4.22
N LYS A 97 -5.07 -8.00 -4.08
CA LYS A 97 -4.90 -6.76 -4.84
C LYS A 97 -4.60 -7.01 -6.32
N ALA A 98 -3.77 -8.00 -6.65
CA ALA A 98 -3.50 -8.38 -8.04
C ALA A 98 -4.79 -8.77 -8.78
N VAL A 99 -5.70 -9.48 -8.10
CA VAL A 99 -7.03 -9.80 -8.64
C VAL A 99 -7.88 -8.54 -8.84
N ARG A 100 -7.90 -7.60 -7.88
CA ARG A 100 -8.64 -6.34 -7.97
C ARG A 100 -8.10 -5.37 -9.04
N TYR A 101 -6.78 -5.33 -9.27
CA TYR A 101 -6.18 -4.47 -10.31
C TYR A 101 -6.39 -5.05 -11.72
N GLY A 102 -6.57 -6.37 -11.83
CA GLY A 102 -6.78 -7.06 -13.10
C GLY A 102 -8.22 -7.12 -13.60
N ARG A 103 -9.23 -6.79 -12.77
CA ARG A 103 -10.63 -6.91 -13.17
C ARG A 103 -11.57 -6.06 -12.29
N ASP A 104 -12.43 -5.30 -12.95
CA ASP A 104 -13.48 -4.45 -12.39
C ASP A 104 -14.66 -5.30 -11.85
N GLU A 105 -14.41 -6.19 -10.89
CA GLU A 105 -15.42 -7.08 -10.30
C GLU A 105 -15.38 -7.06 -8.76
N HIS A 106 -16.56 -6.78 -8.19
CA HIS A 106 -16.77 -6.50 -6.77
C HIS A 106 -16.82 -7.76 -5.88
N TYR A 107 -16.28 -7.61 -4.67
CA TYR A 107 -16.63 -8.29 -3.40
C TYR A 107 -17.13 -9.74 -3.45
N ASP A 108 -16.21 -10.71 -3.36
CA ASP A 108 -16.56 -12.04 -2.83
C ASP A 108 -15.46 -12.70 -1.97
N VAL A 109 -14.18 -12.35 -2.15
CA VAL A 109 -13.09 -13.11 -1.49
C VAL A 109 -12.94 -12.79 0.00
N VAL A 110 -13.22 -11.56 0.45
CA VAL A 110 -13.15 -11.19 1.88
C VAL A 110 -14.28 -11.85 2.69
N SER A 111 -15.43 -12.11 2.06
CA SER A 111 -16.59 -12.71 2.72
C SER A 111 -16.41 -14.21 2.98
N ALA A 112 -15.62 -14.90 2.16
CA ALA A 112 -15.40 -16.34 2.26
C ALA A 112 -14.43 -16.75 3.40
N PHE A 113 -13.48 -15.88 3.77
CA PHE A 113 -12.53 -16.20 4.84
C PHE A 113 -13.09 -15.91 6.25
N ILE A 114 -13.91 -14.86 6.40
CA ILE A 114 -14.59 -14.52 7.66
C ILE A 114 -15.68 -15.54 8.02
N LYS A 115 -16.25 -16.24 7.03
CA LYS A 115 -17.34 -17.22 7.22
C LYS A 115 -16.91 -18.67 7.42
N SER A 116 -15.60 -18.95 7.53
CA SER A 116 -15.10 -20.34 7.73
C SER A 116 -14.67 -20.64 9.18
N ILE A 117 -15.18 -19.88 10.17
CA ILE A 117 -15.16 -20.23 11.60
C ILE A 117 -16.59 -20.55 12.04
#